data_AF-A0AAI9UTA6-F1
#
_entry.id   AF-A0AAI9UTA6-F1
#
_cell.length_a   1.000
_cell.length_b   1.000
_cell.length_c   1.000
_cell.angle_alpha   90.00
_cell.angle_beta   90.00
_cell.angle_gamma   90.00
#
_symmetry.space_group_name_H-M   'P 1'
#
loop_
_entity.id
_entity.type
_entity.pdbx_description
1 polymer ?
#
loop_
_entity_poly.entity_id
_entity_poly.type
_entity_poly.pdbx_seq_one_letter_code
_entity_poly.pdbx_strand_id
1 'polypeptide(L)'
;MSQMQSEKEKHPELFRPDLNIDRRQCKRVVPLEVLALGMSKTGTSSMQRALIILGYNDVYYGFTMASNICEVEMWMEGMHAKQNPKSGQQPIGRTEFDQLLGHCGAVCDMPANFFGPELVAAYPDSKVVLVECDIESWYKSFDESIATVAFKPV
;
A
#
# COMPACT_ATOMS: atom_id res chain seq x y z
N MET A 1 30.44 -23.43 15.80
CA MET A 1 30.31 -22.45 14.70
C MET A 1 28.84 -22.40 14.32
N SER A 2 28.12 -21.34 14.70
CA SER A 2 26.71 -21.16 14.35
C SER A 2 26.62 -20.89 12.84
N GLN A 3 25.89 -21.70 12.09
CA GLN A 3 25.62 -21.41 10.68
C GLN A 3 24.84 -20.09 10.61
N MET A 4 25.43 -19.06 10.02
CA MET A 4 24.71 -17.86 9.62
C MET A 4 23.72 -18.27 8.54
N GLN A 5 22.42 -18.27 8.86
CA GLN A 5 21.36 -18.33 7.86
C GLN A 5 21.58 -17.22 6.83
N SER A 6 21.42 -17.54 5.55
CA SER A 6 21.54 -16.55 4.48
C SER A 6 20.44 -15.49 4.62
N GLU A 7 20.68 -14.26 4.19
CA GLU A 7 19.68 -13.18 4.24
C GLU A 7 18.40 -13.55 3.47
N LYS A 8 18.53 -14.40 2.45
CA LYS A 8 17.40 -14.95 1.70
C LYS A 8 16.53 -15.91 2.51
N GLU A 9 17.12 -16.66 3.44
CA GLU A 9 16.39 -17.54 4.36
C GLU A 9 15.75 -16.76 5.51
N LYS A 10 16.37 -15.65 5.94
CA LYS A 10 15.83 -14.77 6.98
C LYS A 10 14.67 -13.92 6.48
N HIS A 11 14.75 -13.45 5.24
CA HIS A 11 13.82 -12.50 4.64
C HIS A 11 13.33 -12.94 3.25
N PRO A 12 12.71 -14.13 3.11
CA PRO A 12 12.27 -14.64 1.81
C PRO A 12 11.27 -13.72 1.08
N GLU A 13 10.55 -12.87 1.82
CA GLU A 13 9.65 -11.84 1.29
C GLU A 13 10.36 -10.77 0.44
N LEU A 14 11.63 -10.46 0.73
CA LEU A 14 12.44 -9.49 -0.01
C LEU A 14 13.01 -10.05 -1.31
N PHE A 15 12.99 -11.38 -1.47
CA PHE A 15 13.56 -12.09 -2.63
C PHE A 15 12.49 -12.79 -3.47
N ARG A 16 11.24 -12.34 -3.37
CA ARG A 16 10.17 -12.83 -4.25
C ARG A 16 10.48 -12.40 -5.69
N PRO A 17 10.32 -13.30 -6.67
CA PRO A 17 10.46 -12.92 -8.06
C PRO A 17 9.40 -11.87 -8.40
N ASP A 18 9.79 -10.88 -9.20
CA ASP A 18 8.86 -9.88 -9.73
C ASP A 18 7.73 -10.59 -10.49
N LEU A 19 6.49 -10.23 -10.16
CA LEU A 19 5.32 -10.84 -10.78
C LEU A 19 5.14 -10.37 -12.24
N ASN A 20 5.73 -9.23 -12.61
CA ASN A 20 5.70 -8.65 -13.96
C ASN A 20 4.25 -8.57 -14.52
N ILE A 21 3.31 -8.17 -13.67
CA ILE A 21 1.90 -8.03 -14.01
C ILE A 21 1.67 -6.60 -14.50
N ASP A 22 1.22 -6.47 -15.75
CA ASP A 22 0.70 -5.21 -16.26
C ASP A 22 -0.70 -4.92 -15.66
N ARG A 23 -0.69 -4.17 -14.55
CA ARG A 23 -1.91 -3.75 -13.85
C ARG A 23 -2.82 -2.88 -14.72
N ARG A 24 -2.31 -2.20 -15.75
CA ARG A 24 -3.14 -1.36 -16.65
C ARG A 24 -4.16 -2.19 -17.45
N GLN A 25 -3.89 -3.48 -17.67
CA GLN A 25 -4.83 -4.41 -18.32
C GLN A 25 -5.77 -5.11 -17.33
N CYS A 26 -5.59 -4.91 -16.03
CA CYS A 26 -6.40 -5.54 -15.00
C CYS A 26 -7.72 -4.81 -14.80
N LYS A 27 -8.66 -5.51 -14.15
CA LYS A 27 -9.96 -4.98 -13.73
C LYS A 27 -10.32 -5.54 -12.37
N ARG A 28 -11.29 -4.92 -11.71
CA ARG A 28 -11.83 -5.45 -10.46
C ARG A 28 -12.47 -6.82 -10.64
N VAL A 29 -12.06 -7.77 -9.78
CA VAL A 29 -12.57 -9.15 -9.72
C VAL A 29 -13.15 -9.50 -8.35
N VAL A 30 -12.85 -8.71 -7.32
CA VAL A 30 -13.44 -8.82 -5.98
C VAL A 30 -13.89 -7.43 -5.48
N PRO A 31 -14.94 -7.33 -4.66
CA PRO A 31 -15.32 -6.07 -4.03
C PRO A 31 -14.17 -5.52 -3.17
N LEU A 32 -13.96 -4.20 -3.19
CA LEU A 32 -13.13 -3.54 -2.18
C LEU A 32 -14.04 -3.22 -1.00
N GLU A 33 -13.81 -3.83 0.15
CA GLU A 33 -14.73 -3.77 1.29
C GLU A 33 -14.19 -2.93 2.44
N VAL A 34 -12.86 -2.85 2.60
CA VAL A 34 -12.21 -2.13 3.70
C VAL A 34 -11.07 -1.24 3.20
N LEU A 35 -11.11 0.02 3.63
CA LEU A 35 -10.07 1.03 3.44
C LEU A 35 -9.42 1.31 4.80
N ALA A 36 -8.30 0.64 5.11
CA ALA A 36 -7.52 0.91 6.32
C ALA A 36 -6.47 1.99 6.05
N LEU A 37 -6.87 3.26 6.13
CA LEU A 37 -6.12 4.41 5.63
C LEU A 37 -5.20 5.07 6.69
N GLY A 38 -4.74 4.28 7.67
CA GLY A 38 -3.76 4.73 8.66
C GLY A 38 -2.41 5.08 8.04
N MET A 39 -1.70 6.02 8.67
CA MET A 39 -0.31 6.33 8.31
C MET A 39 0.60 5.13 8.61
N SER A 40 1.69 4.99 7.86
CA SER A 40 2.71 4.00 8.21
C SER A 40 3.15 4.20 9.67
N LYS A 41 3.43 3.10 10.36
CA LYS A 41 3.82 3.06 11.79
C LYS A 41 2.69 3.31 12.80
N THR A 42 1.42 3.32 12.38
CA THR A 42 0.27 3.30 13.33
C THR A 42 -0.26 1.88 13.61
N GLY A 43 0.56 0.84 13.42
CA GLY A 43 0.15 -0.57 13.58
C GLY A 43 -0.40 -1.21 12.29
N THR A 44 -0.01 -0.69 11.13
CA THR A 44 -0.50 -1.14 9.81
C THR A 44 -0.22 -2.61 9.51
N SER A 45 0.91 -3.17 9.95
CA SER A 45 1.21 -4.60 9.80
C SER A 45 0.25 -5.50 10.60
N SER A 46 -0.06 -5.11 11.85
CA SER A 46 -1.06 -5.80 12.67
C SER A 46 -2.45 -5.69 12.04
N MET A 47 -2.80 -4.54 11.48
CA MET A 47 -4.07 -4.34 10.77
C MET A 47 -4.17 -5.22 9.52
N GLN A 48 -3.11 -5.27 8.70
CA GLN A 48 -3.05 -6.17 7.54
C GLN A 48 -3.27 -7.63 7.96
N ARG A 49 -2.57 -8.08 9.01
CA ARG A 49 -2.71 -9.44 9.55
C ARG A 49 -4.14 -9.72 10.02
N ALA A 50 -4.77 -8.78 10.70
CA ALA A 50 -6.14 -8.90 11.17
C ALA A 50 -7.13 -9.05 10.00
N LEU A 51 -6.99 -8.24 8.94
CA LEU A 51 -7.83 -8.34 7.75
C LEU A 51 -7.66 -9.70 7.04
N ILE A 52 -6.44 -10.22 6.96
CA ILE A 52 -6.20 -11.58 6.45
C ILE A 52 -6.90 -12.64 7.31
N ILE A 53 -6.83 -12.53 8.64
CA ILE A 53 -7.50 -13.45 9.57
C ILE A 53 -9.03 -13.40 9.41
N LEU A 54 -9.59 -12.21 9.17
CA LEU A 54 -11.02 -12.00 8.93
C LEU A 54 -11.49 -12.54 7.58
N GLY A 55 -10.58 -13.01 6.72
CA GLY A 55 -10.91 -13.67 5.46
C GLY A 55 -11.14 -12.73 4.28
N TYR A 56 -10.70 -11.47 4.38
CA TYR A 56 -10.71 -10.59 3.20
C TYR A 56 -9.78 -11.13 2.12
N ASN A 57 -10.24 -11.09 0.86
CA ASN A 57 -9.39 -11.36 -0.29
C ASN A 57 -8.19 -10.40 -0.29
N ASP A 58 -7.04 -10.84 -0.83
CA ASP A 58 -5.73 -10.14 -0.83
C ASP A 58 -5.72 -8.72 -0.25
N VAL A 59 -4.94 -8.51 0.82
CA VAL A 59 -4.82 -7.21 1.47
C VAL A 59 -3.63 -6.45 0.90
N TYR A 60 -3.90 -5.40 0.13
CA TYR A 60 -2.85 -4.54 -0.41
C TYR A 60 -2.12 -3.82 0.74
N TYR A 61 -0.79 -3.82 0.73
CA TYR A 61 0.06 -3.27 1.78
C TYR A 61 1.34 -2.65 1.19
N GLY A 62 1.98 -1.71 1.90
CA GLY A 62 3.06 -0.90 1.32
C GLY A 62 4.26 -1.68 0.78
N PHE A 63 4.59 -2.83 1.36
CA PHE A 63 5.66 -3.68 0.84
C PHE A 63 5.24 -4.56 -0.35
N THR A 64 3.93 -4.66 -0.65
CA THR A 64 3.43 -5.45 -1.78
C THR A 64 3.94 -4.92 -3.13
N MET A 65 4.22 -3.61 -3.23
CA MET A 65 4.79 -3.00 -4.44
C MET A 65 6.14 -3.60 -4.85
N ALA A 66 6.93 -4.10 -3.91
CA ALA A 66 8.20 -4.76 -4.21
C ALA A 66 8.02 -6.08 -4.97
N SER A 67 6.81 -6.65 -4.96
CA SER A 67 6.49 -7.90 -5.66
C SER A 67 6.01 -7.68 -7.09
N ASN A 68 5.74 -6.44 -7.54
CA ASN A 68 5.30 -6.15 -8.90
C ASN A 68 5.76 -4.76 -9.36
N ILE A 69 6.98 -4.65 -9.88
CA ILE A 69 7.63 -3.35 -10.14
C ILE A 69 6.83 -2.48 -11.12
N CYS A 70 6.11 -3.08 -12.08
CA CYS A 70 5.27 -2.37 -13.05
C CYS A 70 4.19 -1.48 -12.40
N GLU A 71 3.72 -1.82 -11.19
CA GLU A 71 2.70 -1.01 -10.52
C GLU A 71 3.26 0.24 -9.83
N VAL A 72 4.57 0.28 -9.57
CA VAL A 72 5.25 1.45 -9.01
C VAL A 72 5.09 2.66 -9.94
N GLU A 73 5.22 2.45 -11.26
CA GLU A 73 5.04 3.53 -12.24
C GLU A 73 3.63 4.12 -12.18
N MET A 74 2.61 3.28 -12.11
CA MET A 74 1.21 3.72 -12.01
C MET A 74 0.95 4.50 -10.71
N TRP A 75 1.50 4.05 -9.57
CA TRP A 75 1.39 4.78 -8.32
C TRP A 75 2.10 6.14 -8.38
N MET A 76 3.29 6.19 -9.00
CA MET A 76 4.03 7.44 -9.21
C MET A 76 3.27 8.41 -10.12
N GLU A 77 2.67 7.93 -11.21
CA GLU A 77 1.81 8.73 -12.07
C GLU A 77 0.63 9.33 -11.29
N GLY A 78 -0.05 8.53 -10.46
CA GLY A 78 -1.13 8.97 -9.60
C GLY A 78 -0.70 10.01 -8.56
N MET A 79 0.45 9.78 -7.90
CA MET A 79 1.00 10.71 -6.91
C MET A 79 1.38 12.05 -7.56
N HIS A 80 2.04 12.01 -8.72
CA HIS A 80 2.39 13.21 -9.49
C HIS A 80 1.14 13.97 -9.95
N ALA A 81 0.13 13.27 -10.46
CA ALA A 81 -1.14 13.87 -10.87
C ALA A 81 -1.86 14.57 -9.70
N LYS A 82 -1.79 13.99 -8.51
CA LYS A 82 -2.38 14.56 -7.29
C LYS A 82 -1.61 15.77 -6.75
N GLN A 83 -0.28 15.71 -6.73
CA GLN A 83 0.55 16.79 -6.18
C GLN A 83 0.74 17.96 -7.15
N ASN A 84 0.84 17.67 -8.44
CA ASN A 84 1.12 18.65 -9.50
C ASN A 84 0.14 18.45 -10.68
N PRO A 85 -1.16 18.70 -10.49
CA PRO A 85 -2.16 18.47 -11.52
C PRO A 85 -1.93 19.39 -12.73
N LYS A 86 -1.89 18.81 -13.93
CA LYS A 86 -1.91 19.59 -15.17
C LYS A 86 -3.32 20.16 -15.40
N SER A 87 -3.40 21.32 -16.05
CA SER A 87 -4.70 21.92 -16.40
C SER A 87 -5.57 20.93 -17.18
N GLY A 88 -6.79 20.67 -16.71
CA GLY A 88 -7.74 19.73 -17.31
C GLY A 88 -7.47 18.25 -17.03
N GLN A 89 -6.40 17.90 -16.29
CA GLN A 89 -6.13 16.52 -15.89
C GLN A 89 -7.11 16.08 -14.79
N GLN A 90 -7.75 14.93 -14.99
CA GLN A 90 -8.61 14.34 -13.98
C GLN A 90 -7.75 13.68 -12.89
N PRO A 91 -8.16 13.75 -11.61
CA PRO A 91 -7.56 12.97 -10.55
C PRO A 91 -7.65 11.47 -10.85
N ILE A 92 -6.75 10.69 -10.25
CA ILE A 92 -6.87 9.23 -10.23
C ILE A 92 -8.24 8.83 -9.66
N GLY A 93 -8.90 7.86 -10.29
CA GLY A 93 -10.26 7.48 -9.95
C GLY A 93 -10.48 5.98 -9.90
N ARG A 94 -11.75 5.58 -9.91
CA ARG A 94 -12.16 4.18 -9.80
C ARG A 94 -11.52 3.29 -10.85
N THR A 95 -11.39 3.75 -12.10
CA THR A 95 -10.79 2.95 -13.19
C THR A 95 -9.35 2.55 -12.87
N GLU A 96 -8.52 3.51 -12.47
CA GLU A 96 -7.11 3.24 -12.15
C GLU A 96 -6.98 2.44 -10.85
N PHE A 97 -7.85 2.69 -9.86
CA PHE A 97 -7.89 1.87 -8.65
C PHE A 97 -8.36 0.44 -8.92
N ASP A 98 -9.30 0.22 -9.85
CA ASP A 98 -9.74 -1.12 -10.23
C ASP A 98 -8.63 -1.90 -10.97
N GLN A 99 -7.78 -1.19 -11.72
CA GLN A 99 -6.57 -1.75 -12.33
C GLN A 99 -5.53 -2.17 -11.28
N LEU A 100 -5.19 -1.26 -10.35
CA LEU A 100 -4.17 -1.48 -9.32
C LEU A 100 -4.61 -2.48 -8.24
N LEU A 101 -5.85 -2.32 -7.75
CA LEU A 101 -6.37 -2.95 -6.54
C LEU A 101 -7.53 -3.91 -6.83
N GLY A 102 -7.78 -4.24 -8.10
CA GLY A 102 -8.95 -5.01 -8.50
C GLY A 102 -9.02 -6.43 -7.93
N HIS A 103 -7.87 -6.98 -7.56
CA HIS A 103 -7.71 -8.27 -6.91
C HIS A 103 -7.75 -8.18 -5.37
N CYS A 104 -7.75 -6.98 -4.80
CA CYS A 104 -7.69 -6.77 -3.37
C CYS A 104 -9.08 -6.53 -2.77
N GLY A 105 -9.39 -7.27 -1.70
CA GLY A 105 -10.61 -7.08 -0.90
C GLY A 105 -10.47 -5.99 0.15
N ALA A 106 -9.23 -5.66 0.53
CA ALA A 106 -8.93 -4.57 1.44
C ALA A 106 -7.60 -3.90 1.09
N VAL A 107 -7.43 -2.66 1.53
CA VAL A 107 -6.15 -1.93 1.45
C VAL A 107 -5.72 -1.45 2.82
N CYS A 108 -4.41 -1.42 3.06
CA CYS A 108 -3.80 -0.92 4.28
C CYS A 108 -2.47 -0.21 3.96
N ASP A 109 -2.18 0.90 4.63
CA ASP A 109 -0.90 1.62 4.52
C ASP A 109 -0.69 2.35 3.15
N MET A 110 0.52 2.87 2.95
CA MET A 110 0.97 3.42 1.66
C MET A 110 0.94 2.35 0.56
N PRO A 111 0.80 2.72 -0.72
CA PRO A 111 0.53 4.07 -1.23
C PRO A 111 -0.96 4.44 -1.14
N ALA A 112 -1.85 3.48 -0.85
CA ALA A 112 -3.30 3.69 -0.88
C ALA A 112 -3.77 4.79 0.09
N ASN A 113 -3.21 4.86 1.30
CA ASN A 113 -3.57 5.89 2.28
C ASN A 113 -3.36 7.34 1.77
N PHE A 114 -2.44 7.57 0.84
CA PHE A 114 -2.20 8.87 0.20
C PHE A 114 -3.41 9.35 -0.63
N PHE A 115 -4.23 8.42 -1.11
CA PHE A 115 -5.41 8.66 -1.93
C PHE A 115 -6.73 8.51 -1.15
N GLY A 116 -6.70 8.71 0.17
CA GLY A 116 -7.86 8.50 1.04
C GLY A 116 -9.16 9.13 0.54
N PRO A 117 -9.22 10.45 0.28
CA PRO A 117 -10.43 11.09 -0.25
C PRO A 117 -10.91 10.51 -1.59
N GLU A 118 -9.98 10.22 -2.50
CA GLU A 118 -10.28 9.66 -3.82
C GLU A 118 -10.80 8.22 -3.72
N LEU A 119 -10.23 7.41 -2.81
CA LEU A 119 -10.68 6.05 -2.53
C LEU A 119 -12.07 6.05 -1.88
N VAL A 120 -12.33 6.93 -0.91
CA VAL A 120 -13.67 7.03 -0.30
C VAL A 120 -14.70 7.48 -1.33
N ALA A 121 -14.36 8.44 -2.20
CA ALA A 121 -15.25 8.88 -3.28
C ALA A 121 -15.49 7.79 -4.33
N ALA A 122 -14.44 7.04 -4.70
CA ALA A 122 -14.54 5.96 -5.66
C ALA A 122 -15.33 4.77 -5.10
N TYR A 123 -15.18 4.44 -3.82
CA TYR A 123 -15.76 3.26 -3.16
C TYR A 123 -16.61 3.66 -1.94
N PRO A 124 -17.80 4.26 -2.14
CA PRO A 124 -18.64 4.76 -1.05
C PRO A 124 -19.20 3.66 -0.15
N ASP A 125 -19.29 2.43 -0.65
CA ASP A 125 -19.78 1.27 0.12
C ASP A 125 -18.69 0.62 1.00
N SER A 126 -17.43 1.00 0.81
CA SER A 126 -16.32 0.48 1.62
C SER A 126 -16.34 1.04 3.02
N LYS A 127 -16.03 0.21 4.02
CA LYS A 127 -15.80 0.66 5.39
C LYS A 127 -14.44 1.33 5.49
N VAL A 128 -14.38 2.48 6.16
CA VAL A 128 -13.12 3.19 6.43
C VAL A 128 -12.67 2.90 7.86
N VAL A 129 -11.41 2.50 8.01
CA VAL A 129 -10.76 2.28 9.31
C VAL A 129 -9.56 3.20 9.40
N LEU A 130 -9.52 4.02 10.45
CA LEU A 130 -8.38 4.86 10.78
C LEU A 130 -7.85 4.43 12.15
N VAL A 131 -6.62 3.91 12.18
CA VAL A 131 -5.92 3.58 13.42
C VAL A 131 -5.07 4.77 13.80
N GLU A 132 -5.37 5.33 14.97
CA GLU A 132 -4.67 6.47 15.55
C GLU A 132 -3.72 6.01 16.66
N CYS A 133 -2.67 6.77 16.89
CA CYS A 133 -1.75 6.59 18.01
C CYS A 133 -1.20 7.95 18.46
N ASP A 134 -0.52 7.95 19.61
CA ASP A 134 0.16 9.14 20.11
C ASP A 134 1.17 9.69 19.10
N ILE A 135 1.14 11.02 18.88
CA ILE A 135 1.89 11.68 17.80
C ILE A 135 3.39 11.62 18.04
N GLU A 136 3.84 11.79 19.29
CA GLU A 136 5.26 11.80 19.64
C GLU A 136 5.85 10.39 19.48
N SER A 137 5.12 9.39 19.96
CA SER A 137 5.46 7.99 19.80
C SER A 137 5.48 7.56 18.33
N TRP A 138 4.50 8.04 17.54
CA TRP A 138 4.45 7.81 16.10
C TRP A 138 5.64 8.42 15.39
N TYR A 139 5.91 9.71 15.63
CA TYR A 139 7.00 10.44 14.96
C TYR A 139 8.33 9.75 15.19
N LYS A 140 8.64 9.40 16.44
CA LYS A 140 9.86 8.65 16.78
C LYS A 140 9.94 7.33 16.00
N SER A 141 8.86 6.56 15.98
CA SER A 141 8.82 5.27 15.26
C SER A 141 8.95 5.44 13.74
N PHE A 142 8.36 6.50 13.19
CA PHE A 142 8.43 6.85 11.77
C PHE A 142 9.83 7.29 11.37
N ASP A 143 10.46 8.16 12.15
CA ASP A 143 11.81 8.66 11.88
C ASP A 143 12.85 7.52 11.90
N GLU A 144 12.79 6.66 12.91
CA GLU A 144 13.71 5.54 13.09
C GLU A 144 13.55 4.45 12.00
N SER A 145 12.34 4.21 11.50
CA SER A 145 12.06 3.09 10.59
C SER A 145 11.92 3.47 9.12
N ILE A 146 11.32 4.62 8.83
CA ILE A 146 10.92 5.02 7.48
C ILE A 146 11.78 6.18 7.00
N ALA A 147 11.81 7.30 7.75
CA ALA A 147 12.51 8.50 7.29
C ALA A 147 14.03 8.28 7.20
N THR A 148 14.63 7.63 8.20
CA THR A 148 16.06 7.30 8.20
C THR A 148 16.42 6.42 6.99
N VAL A 149 15.65 5.38 6.71
CA VAL A 149 15.91 4.48 5.57
C VAL A 149 15.72 5.20 4.23
N ALA A 150 14.67 6.00 4.10
CA ALA A 150 14.34 6.68 2.85
C ALA A 150 15.30 7.82 2.50
N PHE A 151 15.79 8.58 3.50
CA PHE A 151 16.52 9.83 3.27
C PHE A 151 18.00 9.79 3.70
N LYS A 152 18.45 8.69 4.31
CA LYS A 152 19.87 8.43 4.60
C LYS A 152 20.23 7.01 4.15
N PRO A 153 20.26 6.75 2.83
CA PRO A 153 20.72 5.46 2.33
C PRO A 153 22.18 5.22 2.75
N VAL A 154 22.45 4.02 3.25
CA VAL A 154 23.80 3.54 3.60
C VAL A 154 24.63 3.32 2.34
#